data_AF-A0A9W9WEY1-F1
#
_entry.id   AF-A0A9W9WEY1-F1
#
_cell.length_a   1.000
_cell.length_b   1.000
_cell.length_c   1.000
_cell.angle_alpha   90.00
_cell.angle_beta   90.00
_cell.angle_gamma   90.00
#
_symmetry.space_group_name_H-M   'P 1'
#
loop_
_entity.id
_entity.type
_entity.pdbx_description
1 polymer ?
#
loop_
_entity_poly.entity_id
_entity_poly.type
_entity_poly.pdbx_seq_one_letter_code
_entity_poly.pdbx_strand_id
1 'polypeptide(L)'
;MTLTETPRTSGIDAKLEGRHNYHSWFQQLRLELRATDPLYWPAIMGVNEGPVEPKYQCYTREQAISAIAISKRIAPLQVTNQEVQRFFDEVIEQNKLLSHKYDAELEEWEQIIYRLRLKFGSTLDKVPASHIEHFYGARSAFLVIESLYGGLYYPINALGVAELDDHSAQGRRPDGNVSLLL
;
A
#
# COMPACT_ATOMS: atom_id res chain seq x y z
N MET A 1 -26.09 24.17 28.01
CA MET A 1 -25.58 23.96 26.64
C MET A 1 -24.07 24.09 26.73
N THR A 2 -23.37 22.97 26.91
CA THR A 2 -21.92 22.90 26.99
C THR A 2 -21.38 22.80 25.56
N LEU A 3 -20.64 23.82 25.13
CA LEU A 3 -19.88 23.81 23.89
C LEU A 3 -18.73 22.81 24.06
N THR A 4 -18.85 21.67 23.39
CA THR A 4 -17.78 20.69 23.27
C THR A 4 -16.71 21.29 22.38
N GLU A 5 -15.64 21.80 22.98
CA GLU A 5 -14.42 22.16 22.26
C GLU A 5 -13.83 20.89 21.65
N THR A 6 -13.92 20.77 20.32
CA THR A 6 -13.12 19.82 19.55
C THR A 6 -11.64 20.14 19.78
N PRO A 7 -10.81 19.17 20.21
CA PRO A 7 -9.38 19.39 20.32
C PRO A 7 -8.85 19.69 18.92
N ARG A 8 -8.25 20.88 18.76
CA ARG A 8 -7.39 21.16 17.60
C ARG A 8 -6.30 20.10 17.60
N THR A 9 -6.22 19.30 16.55
CA THR A 9 -5.09 18.41 16.30
C THR A 9 -3.86 19.29 16.16
N SER A 10 -3.11 19.45 17.25
CA SER A 10 -1.79 20.05 17.23
C SER A 10 -0.91 19.17 16.35
N GLY A 11 -0.05 19.80 15.55
CA GLY A 11 1.04 19.07 14.90
C GLY A 11 1.90 18.39 15.96
N ILE A 12 2.90 17.61 15.55
CA ILE A 12 3.92 17.15 16.48
C ILE A 12 4.58 18.39 17.11
N ASP A 13 4.17 18.73 18.33
CA ASP A 13 4.65 19.90 19.06
C ASP A 13 6.12 19.71 19.49
N ALA A 14 6.60 18.46 19.55
CA ALA A 14 7.97 18.10 19.92
C ALA A 14 8.63 17.21 18.86
N LYS A 15 9.63 17.74 18.17
CA LYS A 15 10.46 17.00 17.21
C LYS A 15 11.27 15.90 17.92
N LEU A 16 11.69 14.88 17.18
CA LEU A 16 12.67 13.93 17.70
C LEU A 16 13.99 14.66 17.95
N GLU A 17 14.45 14.65 19.19
CA GLU A 17 15.72 15.28 19.61
C GLU A 17 16.77 14.21 19.91
N GLY A 18 16.33 13.06 20.43
CA GLY A 18 17.20 11.92 20.69
C GLY A 18 16.48 10.75 21.34
N ARG A 19 17.25 9.81 21.89
CA ARG A 19 16.71 8.58 22.50
C ARG A 19 15.74 8.86 23.64
N HIS A 20 15.96 9.93 24.39
CA HIS A 20 15.20 10.26 25.59
C HIS A 20 13.74 10.65 25.29
N ASN A 21 13.43 11.21 24.11
CA ASN A 21 12.07 11.59 23.71
C ASN A 21 11.47 10.71 22.61
N TYR A 22 12.18 9.66 22.16
CA TYR A 22 11.76 8.79 21.07
C TYR A 22 10.36 8.20 21.27
N HIS A 23 10.06 7.67 22.46
CA HIS A 23 8.77 7.00 22.68
C HIS A 23 7.58 7.96 22.53
N SER A 24 7.67 9.15 23.14
CA SER A 24 6.64 10.18 23.01
C SER A 24 6.51 10.64 21.56
N TRP A 25 7.64 10.90 20.90
CA TRP A 25 7.67 11.29 19.49
C TRP A 25 7.04 10.21 18.59
N PHE A 26 7.34 8.94 18.81
CA PHE A 26 6.82 7.83 18.01
C PHE A 26 5.30 7.71 18.12
N GLN A 27 4.74 7.85 19.32
CA GLN A 27 3.29 7.84 19.52
C GLN A 27 2.62 9.03 18.82
N GLN A 28 3.21 10.22 18.92
CA GLN A 28 2.70 11.41 18.23
C GLN A 28 2.81 11.28 16.71
N LEU A 29 3.93 10.75 16.20
CA LEU A 29 4.13 10.45 14.79
C LEU A 29 3.05 9.51 14.25
N ARG A 30 2.76 8.42 14.98
CA ARG A 30 1.70 7.48 14.61
C ARG A 30 0.35 8.19 14.47
N LEU A 31 -0.02 9.00 15.46
CA LEU A 31 -1.29 9.73 15.45
C LEU A 31 -1.36 10.75 14.32
N GLU A 32 -0.30 11.54 14.13
CA GLU A 32 -0.25 12.59 13.12
C GLU A 32 -0.27 12.01 11.70
N LEU A 33 0.49 10.96 11.43
CA LEU A 33 0.50 10.31 10.12
C LEU A 33 -0.87 9.73 9.78
N ARG A 34 -1.51 9.03 10.72
CA ARG A 34 -2.88 8.50 10.53
C ARG A 34 -3.92 9.59 10.32
N ALA A 35 -3.77 10.74 10.99
CA ALA A 35 -4.67 11.88 10.84
C ALA A 35 -4.45 12.65 9.53
N THR A 36 -3.23 12.65 9.00
CA THR A 36 -2.88 13.38 7.77
C THR A 36 -3.36 12.64 6.53
N ASP A 37 -3.05 11.34 6.44
CA ASP A 37 -3.46 10.49 5.33
C ASP A 37 -3.51 9.03 5.84
N PRO A 38 -4.63 8.30 5.65
CA PRO A 38 -4.77 6.93 6.14
C PRO A 38 -3.71 5.96 5.61
N LEU A 39 -3.07 6.26 4.47
CA LEU A 39 -2.04 5.42 3.85
C LEU A 39 -0.65 5.64 4.43
N TYR A 40 -0.40 6.76 5.11
CA TYR A 40 0.94 7.12 5.59
C TYR A 40 1.49 6.15 6.63
N TRP A 41 0.68 5.78 7.62
CA TRP A 41 1.12 4.85 8.67
C TRP A 41 1.34 3.42 8.13
N PRO A 42 0.41 2.83 7.36
CA PRO A 42 0.67 1.55 6.69
C PRO A 42 1.91 1.57 5.79
N ALA A 43 2.15 2.64 5.03
CA ALA A 43 3.30 2.78 4.15
C ALA A 43 4.63 2.84 4.92
N ILE A 44 4.71 3.64 5.99
CA ILE A 44 5.94 3.75 6.80
C ILE A 44 6.25 2.43 7.53
N MET A 45 5.21 1.75 8.01
CA MET A 45 5.30 0.43 8.64
C MET A 45 5.53 -0.71 7.63
N GLY A 46 5.44 -0.43 6.33
CA GLY A 46 5.68 -1.39 5.24
C GLY A 46 4.62 -2.48 5.12
N VAL A 47 3.40 -2.16 5.53
CA VAL A 47 2.22 -3.01 5.30
C VAL A 47 1.77 -2.86 3.84
N ASN A 48 1.89 -1.66 3.28
CA ASN A 48 1.59 -1.36 1.89
C ASN A 48 2.90 -1.08 1.14
N GLU A 49 3.21 -1.92 0.15
CA GLU A 49 4.43 -1.80 -0.67
C GLU A 49 4.21 -1.03 -1.98
N GLY A 50 2.95 -0.68 -2.28
CA GLY A 50 2.55 0.05 -3.48
C GLY A 50 1.63 -0.77 -4.39
N PRO A 51 1.33 -0.24 -5.59
CA PRO A 51 0.55 -0.96 -6.59
C PRO A 51 1.31 -2.21 -7.07
N VAL A 52 0.56 -3.26 -7.37
CA VAL A 52 1.12 -4.52 -7.85
C VAL A 52 1.22 -4.49 -9.36
N GLU A 53 2.38 -4.85 -9.91
CA GLU A 53 2.59 -4.91 -11.35
C GLU A 53 1.54 -5.84 -12.03
N PRO A 54 0.87 -5.39 -13.11
CA PRO A 54 -0.13 -6.19 -13.79
C PRO A 54 0.48 -7.44 -14.42
N LYS A 55 -0.31 -8.52 -14.42
CA LYS A 55 0.03 -9.72 -15.19
C LYS A 55 -0.37 -9.51 -16.65
N TYR A 56 0.58 -9.06 -17.46
CA TYR A 56 0.38 -8.94 -18.89
C TYR A 56 0.10 -10.30 -19.53
N GLN A 57 -0.84 -10.32 -20.46
CA GLN A 57 -1.16 -11.53 -21.20
C GLN A 57 -0.19 -11.68 -22.36
N CYS A 58 0.49 -12.83 -22.42
CA CYS A 58 1.34 -13.21 -23.54
C CYS A 58 0.90 -14.58 -24.05
N TYR A 59 0.58 -14.65 -25.34
CA TYR A 59 0.17 -15.89 -25.99
C TYR A 59 1.17 -16.23 -27.09
N THR A 60 1.49 -17.51 -27.26
CA THR A 60 2.02 -18.00 -28.53
C THR A 60 0.91 -18.09 -29.56
N ARG A 61 1.28 -18.22 -30.83
CA ARG A 61 0.30 -18.37 -31.92
C ARG A 61 -0.61 -19.58 -31.71
N GLU A 62 -0.05 -20.70 -31.26
CA GLU A 62 -0.77 -21.95 -31.01
C GLU A 62 -1.76 -21.81 -29.85
N GLN A 63 -1.37 -21.07 -28.81
CA GLN A 63 -2.26 -20.75 -27.69
C GLN A 63 -3.39 -19.82 -28.13
N ALA A 64 -3.11 -18.82 -28.96
CA ALA A 64 -4.13 -17.95 -29.54
C ALA A 64 -5.13 -18.73 -30.40
N ILE A 65 -4.63 -19.59 -31.30
CA ILE A 65 -5.46 -20.48 -32.13
C ILE A 65 -6.36 -21.35 -31.24
N SER A 66 -5.79 -21.97 -30.21
CA SER A 66 -6.54 -22.82 -29.28
C SER A 66 -7.60 -22.03 -28.51
N ALA A 67 -7.27 -20.84 -28.00
CA ALA A 67 -8.20 -19.97 -27.29
C ALA A 67 -9.36 -19.51 -28.19
N ILE A 68 -9.08 -19.11 -29.43
CA ILE A 68 -10.10 -18.72 -30.42
C ILE A 68 -11.00 -19.92 -30.75
N ALA A 69 -10.42 -21.10 -30.99
CA ALA A 69 -11.16 -22.31 -31.31
C ALA A 69 -12.12 -22.72 -30.18
N ILE A 70 -11.65 -22.67 -28.93
CA ILE A 70 -12.47 -22.93 -27.73
C ILE A 70 -13.60 -21.90 -27.62
N SER A 71 -13.28 -20.61 -27.73
CA SER A 71 -14.25 -19.51 -27.62
C SER A 71 -15.36 -19.63 -28.68
N LYS A 72 -15.00 -19.98 -29.92
CA LYS A 72 -15.93 -20.13 -31.05
C LYS A 72 -16.56 -21.51 -31.18
N ARG A 73 -16.14 -22.49 -30.38
CA ARG A 73 -16.56 -23.91 -30.46
C ARG A 73 -16.33 -24.52 -31.85
N ILE A 74 -15.18 -24.22 -32.45
CA ILE A 74 -14.75 -24.74 -33.75
C ILE A 74 -13.46 -25.57 -33.61
N ALA A 75 -13.10 -26.33 -34.64
CA ALA A 75 -11.81 -27.02 -34.65
C ALA A 75 -10.66 -26.01 -34.84
N PRO A 76 -9.47 -26.20 -34.22
CA PRO A 76 -8.31 -25.31 -34.37
C PRO A 76 -7.90 -25.04 -35.83
N LEU A 77 -8.05 -26.05 -36.70
CA LEU A 77 -7.77 -25.97 -38.14
C LEU A 77 -8.68 -24.99 -38.89
N GLN A 78 -9.82 -24.62 -38.31
CA GLN A 78 -10.78 -23.67 -38.90
C GLN A 78 -10.47 -22.22 -38.50
N VAL A 79 -9.53 -21.99 -37.58
CA VAL A 79 -9.12 -20.63 -37.18
C VAL A 79 -8.27 -20.00 -38.26
N THR A 80 -8.69 -18.84 -38.73
CA THR A 80 -8.02 -18.08 -39.77
C THR A 80 -6.89 -17.22 -39.20
N ASN A 81 -5.90 -16.90 -40.04
CA ASN A 81 -4.84 -15.97 -39.67
C ASN A 81 -5.37 -14.57 -39.32
N GLN A 82 -6.47 -14.14 -39.93
CA GLN A 82 -7.10 -12.86 -39.62
C GLN A 82 -7.68 -12.84 -38.20
N GLU A 83 -8.27 -13.95 -37.76
CA GLU A 83 -8.78 -14.07 -36.39
C GLU A 83 -7.65 -14.10 -35.37
N VAL A 84 -6.55 -14.79 -35.68
CA VAL A 84 -5.34 -14.79 -34.84
C VAL A 84 -4.76 -13.39 -34.72
N GLN A 85 -4.66 -12.64 -35.83
CA GLN A 85 -4.16 -11.27 -35.80
C GLN A 85 -5.05 -10.38 -34.94
N ARG A 86 -6.38 -10.42 -35.15
CA ARG A 86 -7.33 -9.63 -34.35
C ARG A 86 -7.23 -9.95 -32.86
N PHE A 87 -7.09 -11.23 -32.52
CA PHE A 87 -6.88 -11.65 -31.14
C PHE A 87 -5.63 -11.03 -30.53
N PHE A 88 -4.50 -11.01 -31.26
CA PHE A 88 -3.29 -10.35 -30.79
C PHE A 88 -3.45 -8.84 -30.64
N ASP A 89 -4.13 -8.19 -31.59
CA ASP A 89 -4.41 -6.76 -31.51
C ASP A 89 -5.23 -6.43 -30.24
N GLU A 90 -6.26 -7.25 -29.93
CA GLU A 90 -7.05 -7.13 -28.70
C GLU A 90 -6.22 -7.33 -27.43
N VAL A 91 -5.34 -8.33 -27.39
CA VAL A 91 -4.45 -8.59 -26.25
C VAL A 91 -3.47 -7.43 -26.05
N ILE A 92 -2.92 -6.88 -27.13
CA ILE A 92 -2.01 -5.73 -27.08
C ILE A 92 -2.73 -4.51 -26.51
N GLU A 93 -3.95 -4.21 -26.97
CA GLU A 93 -4.73 -3.08 -26.45
C GLU A 93 -5.11 -3.27 -24.98
N GLN A 94 -5.47 -4.50 -24.57
CA GLN A 94 -5.72 -4.79 -23.15
C GLN A 94 -4.46 -4.60 -22.29
N ASN A 95 -3.31 -5.09 -22.75
CA ASN A 95 -2.04 -4.90 -22.03
C ASN A 95 -1.65 -3.42 -21.93
N LYS A 96 -1.88 -2.62 -22.98
CA LYS A 96 -1.67 -1.17 -22.94
C LYS A 96 -2.54 -0.50 -21.89
N LEU A 97 -3.83 -0.86 -21.83
CA LEU A 97 -4.74 -0.30 -20.83
C LEU A 97 -4.29 -0.65 -19.41
N LEU A 98 -3.86 -1.90 -19.17
CA LEU A 98 -3.32 -2.33 -17.88
C LEU A 98 -2.05 -1.55 -17.51
N SER A 99 -1.13 -1.37 -18.47
CA SER A 99 0.09 -0.59 -18.32
C SER A 99 -0.23 0.85 -17.91
N HIS A 100 -1.10 1.53 -18.65
CA HIS A 100 -1.49 2.90 -18.35
C HIS A 100 -2.14 3.06 -16.98
N LYS A 101 -3.00 2.10 -16.59
CA LYS A 101 -3.62 2.11 -15.27
C LYS A 101 -2.58 1.95 -14.16
N TYR A 102 -1.65 1.02 -14.34
CA TYR A 102 -0.57 0.79 -13.38
C TYR A 102 0.36 2.00 -13.26
N ASP A 103 0.74 2.62 -14.37
CA ASP A 103 1.59 3.81 -14.37
C ASP A 103 0.93 4.96 -13.60
N ALA A 104 -0.39 5.15 -13.75
CA ALA A 104 -1.13 6.16 -13.00
C ALA A 104 -1.19 5.85 -11.49
N GLU A 105 -1.48 4.60 -11.11
CA GLU A 105 -1.47 4.18 -9.70
C GLU A 105 -0.07 4.30 -9.08
N LEU A 106 0.98 4.01 -9.86
CA LEU A 106 2.37 4.14 -9.44
C LEU A 106 2.74 5.60 -9.21
N GLU A 107 2.37 6.50 -10.11
CA GLU A 107 2.60 7.94 -9.95
C GLU A 107 1.91 8.48 -8.69
N GLU A 108 0.65 8.11 -8.45
CA GLU A 108 -0.08 8.48 -7.23
C GLU A 108 0.62 7.95 -5.96
N TRP A 109 1.08 6.71 -5.99
CA TRP A 109 1.82 6.11 -4.89
C TRP A 109 3.15 6.82 -4.62
N GLU A 110 3.93 7.14 -5.66
CA GLU A 110 5.18 7.89 -5.53
C GLU A 110 4.94 9.28 -4.91
N GLN A 111 3.86 9.96 -5.30
CA GLN A 111 3.46 11.24 -4.69
C GLN A 111 3.10 11.08 -3.21
N ILE A 112 2.42 9.99 -2.83
CA ILE A 112 2.12 9.66 -1.43
C ILE A 112 3.42 9.45 -0.65
N ILE A 113 4.33 8.60 -1.16
CA ILE A 113 5.60 8.31 -0.49
C ILE A 113 6.48 9.56 -0.35
N TYR A 114 6.51 10.41 -1.38
CA TYR A 114 7.24 11.68 -1.32
C TYR A 114 6.68 12.61 -0.23
N ARG A 115 5.35 12.81 -0.19
CA ARG A 115 4.71 13.65 0.84
C ARG A 115 4.90 13.08 2.24
N LEU A 116 4.80 11.75 2.38
CA LEU A 116 5.10 11.04 3.62
C LEU A 116 6.55 11.27 4.06
N ARG A 117 7.53 11.19 3.14
CA ARG A 117 8.95 11.42 3.45
C ARG A 117 9.20 12.84 3.95
N LEU A 118 8.57 13.85 3.32
CA LEU A 118 8.63 15.24 3.76
C LEU A 118 8.01 15.42 5.13
N LYS A 119 6.80 14.87 5.33
CA LYS A 119 6.09 14.93 6.60
C LYS A 119 6.93 14.30 7.71
N PHE A 120 7.42 13.08 7.50
CA PHE A 120 8.33 12.38 8.42
C PHE A 120 9.55 13.22 8.76
N GLY A 121 10.23 13.77 7.75
CA GLY A 121 11.40 14.63 7.96
C GLY A 121 11.10 15.90 8.77
N SER A 122 9.90 16.48 8.62
CA SER A 122 9.50 17.66 9.39
C SER A 122 9.37 17.40 10.90
N THR A 123 9.20 16.13 11.29
CA THR A 123 9.06 15.68 12.69
C THR A 123 10.41 15.49 13.39
N LEU A 124 11.53 15.68 12.68
CA LEU A 124 12.87 15.44 13.18
C LEU A 124 13.58 16.77 13.45
N ASP A 125 14.37 16.81 14.53
CA ASP A 125 15.35 17.88 14.73
C ASP A 125 16.58 17.66 13.85
N LYS A 126 17.50 18.63 13.83
CA LYS A 126 18.66 18.67 12.93
C LYS A 126 19.53 17.41 12.97
N VAL A 127 19.79 16.87 14.17
CA VAL A 127 20.66 15.71 14.32
C VAL A 127 19.99 14.43 13.80
N PRO A 128 18.75 14.06 14.21
CA PRO A 128 18.08 12.92 13.59
C PRO A 128 17.84 13.08 12.09
N ALA A 129 17.52 14.28 11.63
CA ALA A 129 17.29 14.55 10.20
C ALA A 129 18.54 14.28 9.33
N SER A 130 19.74 14.60 9.82
CA SER A 130 20.99 14.38 9.06
C SER A 130 21.28 12.90 8.83
N HIS A 131 20.85 12.00 9.72
CA HIS A 131 21.02 10.56 9.54
C HIS A 131 20.22 9.98 8.37
N ILE A 132 19.19 10.70 7.91
CA ILE A 132 18.30 10.22 6.84
C ILE A 132 18.36 11.07 5.57
N GLU A 133 19.30 12.02 5.49
CA GLU A 133 19.39 12.99 4.39
C GLU A 133 19.47 12.30 3.01
N HIS A 134 20.17 11.18 2.93
CA HIS A 134 20.36 10.42 1.69
C HIS A 134 19.32 9.30 1.46
N PHE A 135 18.30 9.21 2.32
CA PHE A 135 17.24 8.21 2.20
C PHE A 135 16.01 8.82 1.55
N TYR A 136 15.74 8.40 0.32
CA TYR A 136 14.59 8.86 -0.47
C TYR A 136 13.27 8.24 0.01
N GLY A 137 13.30 6.97 0.46
CA GLY A 137 12.12 6.27 0.96
C GLY A 137 11.81 6.59 2.42
N ALA A 138 10.55 6.93 2.71
CA ALA A 138 10.09 7.20 4.07
C ALA A 138 10.29 6.02 5.03
N ARG A 139 10.00 4.80 4.57
CA ARG A 139 10.21 3.56 5.34
C ARG A 139 11.68 3.36 5.69
N SER A 140 12.57 3.43 4.70
CA SER A 140 14.00 3.23 4.93
C SER A 140 14.56 4.26 5.89
N ALA A 141 14.15 5.53 5.74
CA ALA A 141 14.49 6.59 6.68
C ALA A 141 13.98 6.30 8.10
N PHE A 142 12.75 5.82 8.22
CA PHE A 142 12.16 5.45 9.50
C PHE A 142 12.89 4.29 10.19
N LEU A 143 13.26 3.24 9.46
CA LEU A 143 14.04 2.11 10.01
C LEU A 143 15.41 2.56 10.54
N VAL A 144 16.05 3.53 9.88
CA VAL A 144 17.30 4.13 10.38
C VAL A 144 17.05 4.85 11.70
N ILE A 145 16.03 5.69 11.78
CA ILE A 145 15.67 6.41 13.01
C ILE A 145 15.32 5.45 14.14
N GLU A 146 14.54 4.41 13.86
CA GLU A 146 14.23 3.36 14.83
C GLU A 146 15.51 2.69 15.35
N SER A 147 16.43 2.30 14.47
CA SER A 147 17.69 1.64 14.87
C SER A 147 18.57 2.53 15.77
N LEU A 148 18.59 3.84 15.49
CA LEU A 148 19.44 4.80 16.19
C LEU A 148 18.82 5.32 17.48
N TYR A 149 17.50 5.41 17.56
CA TYR A 149 16.79 6.11 18.65
C TYR A 149 15.78 5.25 19.41
N GLY A 150 15.27 4.17 18.81
CA GLY A 150 14.24 3.32 19.42
C GLY A 150 14.73 2.41 20.55
N GLY A 151 16.04 2.15 20.61
CA GLY A 151 16.63 1.27 21.63
C GLY A 151 16.15 -0.19 21.51
N LEU A 152 16.42 -1.01 22.54
CA LEU A 152 16.01 -2.43 22.58
C LEU A 152 14.55 -2.63 22.98
N TYR A 153 13.79 -1.56 23.21
CA TYR A 153 12.50 -1.64 23.89
C TYR A 153 11.33 -2.06 22.98
N TYR A 154 11.45 -1.95 21.66
CA TYR A 154 10.38 -2.28 20.72
C TYR A 154 10.93 -2.74 19.36
N PRO A 155 11.18 -4.04 19.13
CA PRO A 155 11.31 -4.54 17.78
C PRO A 155 9.94 -4.47 17.07
N ILE A 156 9.84 -3.68 16.00
CA ILE A 156 8.61 -3.49 15.20
C ILE A 156 7.96 -4.79 14.72
N ASN A 157 8.73 -5.88 14.61
CA ASN A 157 8.24 -7.21 14.26
C ASN A 157 7.14 -7.72 15.21
N ALA A 158 7.03 -7.21 16.44
CA ALA A 158 6.03 -7.63 17.42
C ALA A 158 4.71 -6.83 17.38
N LEU A 159 4.72 -5.57 16.92
CA LEU A 159 3.53 -4.70 16.94
C LEU A 159 2.84 -4.55 15.59
N GLY A 160 3.57 -4.66 14.48
CA GLY A 160 2.99 -4.56 13.13
C GLY A 160 2.00 -5.69 12.81
N VAL A 161 2.17 -6.86 13.44
CA VAL A 161 1.32 -8.05 13.23
C VAL A 161 0.17 -8.10 14.25
N ALA A 162 0.42 -7.75 15.51
CA ALA A 162 -0.56 -7.92 16.58
C ALA A 162 -1.75 -6.93 16.54
N GLU A 163 -1.58 -5.72 15.99
CA GLU A 163 -2.63 -4.69 15.99
C GLU A 163 -3.50 -4.66 14.71
N LEU A 164 -3.14 -5.39 13.65
CA LEU A 164 -3.98 -5.51 12.45
C LEU A 164 -5.07 -6.59 12.60
N ASP A 165 -4.87 -7.55 13.50
CA ASP A 165 -5.88 -8.57 13.81
C ASP A 165 -7.08 -8.00 14.59
N ASP A 166 -6.90 -6.91 15.34
CA ASP A 166 -7.94 -6.36 16.22
C ASP A 166 -9.03 -5.56 15.47
N HIS A 167 -8.82 -5.26 14.18
CA HIS A 167 -9.82 -4.63 13.32
C HIS A 167 -10.51 -5.61 12.35
N SER A 168 -10.12 -6.89 12.34
CA SER A 168 -10.77 -7.93 11.52
C SER A 168 -11.90 -8.68 12.25
N ALA A 169 -12.12 -8.39 13.54
CA ALA A 169 -13.01 -9.18 14.41
C ALA A 169 -14.37 -8.52 14.76
N GLN A 170 -14.74 -7.38 14.15
CA GLN A 170 -16.05 -6.75 14.38
C GLN A 170 -16.91 -6.73 13.12
N GLY A 171 -17.38 -7.92 12.74
CA GLY A 171 -18.28 -8.11 11.60
C GLY A 171 -18.88 -9.51 11.45
N ARG A 172 -18.98 -10.30 12.52
CA ARG A 172 -19.82 -11.51 12.52
C ARG A 172 -20.76 -11.46 13.72
N ARG A 173 -22.02 -11.12 13.46
CA ARG A 173 -23.11 -11.54 14.35
C ARG A 173 -23.34 -13.05 14.13
N PRO A 174 -23.56 -13.82 15.20
CA PRO A 174 -23.89 -15.23 15.10
C PRO A 174 -25.38 -15.43 14.80
N ASP A 175 -25.62 -16.41 13.94
CA ASP A 175 -26.73 -17.35 13.84
C ASP A 175 -28.18 -16.93 14.12
N GLY A 176 -29.01 -17.24 13.11
CA GLY A 176 -30.47 -17.24 13.17
C GLY A 176 -31.08 -18.14 12.08
N ASN A 177 -30.66 -19.41 12.07
CA ASN A 177 -31.43 -20.62 11.75
C ASN A 177 -32.79 -20.45 11.02
N VAL A 178 -32.94 -20.91 9.77
CA VAL A 178 -34.15 -21.61 9.26
C VAL A 178 -33.80 -22.56 8.10
N SER A 179 -33.89 -23.86 8.40
CA SER A 179 -34.35 -25.01 7.63
C SER A 179 -34.05 -25.21 6.12
N LEU A 180 -33.32 -26.30 5.88
CA LEU A 180 -33.61 -27.37 4.92
C LEU A 180 -35.07 -27.42 4.40
N LEU A 181 -35.24 -27.58 3.09
CA LEU A 181 -36.08 -28.62 2.48
C LEU A 181 -35.82 -28.69 0.96
N LEU A 182 -35.33 -29.86 0.55
CA LEU A 182 -35.42 -30.54 -0.76
C LEU A 182 -35.09 -29.77 -2.05
#